data_AF-A0A2V3UJZ2-F1
#
_entry.id   AF-A0A2V3UJZ2-F1
#
_cell.length_a   1.000
_cell.length_b   1.000
_cell.length_c   1.000
_cell.angle_alpha   90.00
_cell.angle_beta   90.00
_cell.angle_gamma   90.00
#
_symmetry.space_group_name_H-M   'P 1'
#
loop_
_entity.id
_entity.type
_entity.pdbx_description
1 polymer ?
#
loop_
_entity_poly.entity_id
_entity_poly.type
_entity_poly.pdbx_seq_one_letter_code
_entity_poly.pdbx_strand_id
1 'polypeptide(L)' 'MPTIHLLQNEDGLWAVAAPNLVVTGLTRESAEAFAAAYRRLQER' A
#
# COMPACT_ATOMS: atom_id res chain seq x y z
N MET A 1 10.29 -11.51 3.51
CA MET A 1 9.63 -10.46 2.69
C MET A 1 8.68 -9.70 3.60
N PRO A 2 8.80 -8.38 3.75
CA PRO A 2 7.83 -7.62 4.51
C PRO A 2 6.52 -7.59 3.76
N THR A 3 5.47 -7.91 4.49
CA THR A 3 4.12 -7.99 3.96
C THR A 3 3.56 -6.58 3.79
N ILE A 4 3.13 -6.26 2.57
CA ILE A 4 2.40 -5.04 2.26
C ILE A 4 0.96 -5.40 1.90
N HIS A 5 0.02 -4.79 2.60
CA HIS A 5 -1.42 -5.02 2.46
C HIS A 5 -2.10 -3.80 1.85
N LEU A 6 -3.04 -4.06 0.96
CA LEU A 6 -3.94 -3.07 0.38
C LEU A 6 -5.31 -3.23 1.05
N LEU A 7 -5.82 -2.15 1.62
CA LEU A 7 -7.10 -2.13 2.33
C LEU A 7 -7.97 -1.04 1.72
N GLN A 8 -9.27 -1.29 1.59
CA GLN A 8 -10.25 -0.27 1.19
C GLN A 8 -11.17 0.02 2.39
N ASN A 9 -11.43 1.30 2.66
CA ASN A 9 -12.37 1.71 3.70
C ASN A 9 -13.81 1.79 3.15
N GLU A 10 -14.77 2.07 4.04
CA GLU A 10 -16.19 2.20 3.69
C GLU A 10 -16.49 3.38 2.75
N ASP A 11 -15.65 4.42 2.76
CA ASP A 11 -15.73 5.58 1.86
C ASP A 11 -15.17 5.31 0.46
N GLY A 12 -14.66 4.10 0.21
CA GLY A 12 -14.04 3.70 -1.06
C GLY A 12 -12.59 4.16 -1.24
N LEU A 13 -11.99 4.83 -0.26
CA LEU A 13 -10.59 5.20 -0.22
C LEU A 13 -9.70 3.99 0.11
N TRP A 14 -8.50 3.99 -0.44
CA TRP A 14 -7.53 2.93 -0.28
C TRP A 14 -6.44 3.31 0.72
N ALA A 15 -5.90 2.29 1.38
CA ALA A 15 -4.78 2.39 2.29
C ALA A 15 -3.76 1.28 2.00
N VAL A 16 -2.50 1.61 2.26
CA VAL A 16 -1.38 0.67 2.25
C VAL A 16 -0.89 0.50 3.68
N ALA A 17 -0.74 -0.75 4.12
CA ALA A 17 -0.20 -1.10 5.44
C ALA A 17 0.98 -2.06 5.33
N ALA A 18 2.06 -1.75 6.05
CA ALA A 18 3.23 -2.59 6.27
C ALA A 18 3.71 -2.43 7.73
N PRO A 19 4.62 -3.27 8.24
CA PRO A 19 5.15 -3.09 9.61
C PRO A 19 5.68 -1.67 9.81
N ASN A 20 5.11 -0.94 10.77
CA ASN A 20 5.42 0.46 11.12
C ASN A 20 5.10 1.51 10.03
N LEU A 21 4.31 1.19 9.00
CA LEU A 21 3.91 2.14 7.97
C LEU A 21 2.43 1.98 7.63
N VAL A 22 1.70 3.08 7.66
CA VAL A 22 0.33 3.17 7.16
C VAL A 22 0.19 4.44 6.32
N VAL A 23 -0.29 4.29 5.09
CA VAL A 23 -0.61 5.41 4.18
C VAL A 23 -2.08 5.28 3.80
N THR A 24 -2.87 6.34 3.99
CA THR A 24 -4.33 6.33 3.78
C THR A 24 -4.76 7.41 2.79
N GLY A 25 -6.05 7.42 2.43
CA GLY A 25 -6.62 8.44 1.53
C GLY A 25 -6.18 8.30 0.08
N LEU A 26 -5.75 7.11 -0.33
CA LEU A 26 -5.27 6.84 -1.66
C LEU A 26 -6.42 6.50 -2.61
N THR A 27 -6.23 6.80 -3.88
CA THR A 27 -6.98 6.10 -4.92
C THR A 27 -6.46 4.66 -5.01
N ARG A 28 -7.26 3.76 -5.59
CA ARG A 28 -6.85 2.38 -5.86
C ARG A 28 -5.52 2.33 -6.64
N GLU A 29 -5.42 3.11 -7.71
CA GLU A 29 -4.24 3.17 -8.57
C GLU A 29 -2.99 3.62 -7.80
N SER A 30 -3.10 4.67 -6.98
CA SER A 30 -1.98 5.14 -6.18
C SER A 30 -1.53 4.11 -5.12
N ALA A 31 -2.48 3.39 -4.52
CA ALA A 31 -2.16 2.33 -3.57
C ALA A 31 -1.45 1.14 -4.23
N GLU A 32 -1.93 0.70 -5.40
CA GLU A 32 -1.31 -0.36 -6.20
C GLU A 32 0.10 0.05 -6.67
N ALA A 33 0.27 1.29 -7.15
CA ALA A 33 1.56 1.84 -7.57
C ALA A 33 2.58 1.89 -6.43
N PHE A 34 2.16 2.34 -5.24
CA PHE A 34 3.00 2.34 -4.05
C PHE A 34 3.42 0.91 -3.66
N ALA A 35 2.47 -0.02 -3.63
CA ALA A 35 2.75 -1.42 -3.28
C ALA A 35 3.74 -2.08 -4.24
N ALA A 36 3.64 -1.79 -5.55
CA ALA A 36 4.59 -2.25 -6.54
C ALA A 36 6.00 -1.65 -6.33
N ALA A 37 6.09 -0.34 -6.07
CA ALA A 37 7.37 0.32 -5.81
C ALA A 37 8.04 -0.21 -4.54
N TYR A 38 7.27 -0.41 -3.46
CA TYR A 38 7.76 -0.97 -2.20
C TYR A 38 8.37 -2.37 -2.41
N ARG A 39 7.71 -3.24 -3.19
CA ARG A 39 8.23 -4.58 -3.50
C ARG A 39 9.52 -4.53 -4.33
N ARG A 40 9.61 -3.67 -5.35
CA ARG A 40 10.83 -3.52 -6.16
C ARG A 40 12.04 -3.09 -5.35
N LEU A 41 11.84 -2.23 -4.34
CA LEU A 41 12.93 -1.79 -3.45
C LEU A 41 13.42 -2.89 -2.51
N GLN A 42 12.58 -3.89 -2.22
CA GLN A 42 12.89 -5.03 -1.36
C GLN A 42 13.64 -6.16 -2.08
N GLU A 43 13.57 -6.21 -3.40
CA GLU A 43 14.28 -7.20 -4.24
C GLU A 43 15.75 -6.83 -4.50
N ARG A 44 16.25 -5.76 -3.88
CA ARG A 44 17.65 -5.31 -3.92
C ARG A 44 18.39 -5.74 -2.67
#